data_AF-A0A2D3D2X8-F1
#
_entry.id   AF-A0A2D3D2X8-F1
#
_cell.length_a   1.000
_cell.length_b   1.000
_cell.length_c   1.000
_cell.angle_alpha   90.00
_cell.angle_beta   90.00
_cell.angle_gamma   90.00
#
_symmetry.space_group_name_H-M   'P 1'
#
loop_
_entity.id
_entity.type
_entity.pdbx_description
1 polymer ?
#
loop_
_entity_poly.entity_id
_entity_poly.type
_entity_poly.pdbx_seq_one_letter_code
_entity_poly.pdbx_strand_id
1 'polypeptide(L)'
;MTNVYVIGITCAFMCADIVTGFLKAWQAHDIQSRALRAGLFHKAAFLGVIGIAQLTELAADKIPQIELDVPITGGICAYIILTEIVSVLENLRDINPDIGGVLNRFPAHPSDEPTDPPQKPDKE
;
A
#
# COMPACT_ATOMS: atom_id res chain seq x y z
N MET A 1 23.90 9.69 0.29
CA MET A 1 23.99 8.33 -0.26
C MET A 1 22.59 7.96 -0.73
N THR A 2 22.40 7.71 -2.02
CA THR A 2 21.08 7.56 -2.64
C THR A 2 20.26 6.47 -1.96
N ASN A 3 19.02 6.79 -1.55
CA ASN A 3 18.09 5.94 -0.79
C ASN A 3 17.60 4.69 -1.54
N VAL A 4 18.36 4.20 -2.53
CA VAL A 4 17.99 3.09 -3.43
C VAL A 4 17.69 1.81 -2.65
N TYR A 5 18.47 1.51 -1.61
CA TYR A 5 18.22 0.35 -0.74
C TYR A 5 16.87 0.46 -0.02
N VAL A 6 16.54 1.63 0.51
CA VAL A 6 15.28 1.88 1.23
C VAL A 6 14.08 1.83 0.29
N ILE A 7 14.22 2.42 -0.91
CA ILE A 7 13.19 2.35 -1.96
C ILE A 7 12.98 0.90 -2.39
N GLY A 8 14.05 0.13 -2.58
CA GLY A 8 13.98 -1.29 -2.94
C GLY A 8 13.24 -2.13 -1.90
N ILE A 9 13.52 -1.92 -0.61
CA ILE A 9 12.80 -2.56 0.50
C ILE A 9 11.31 -2.16 0.48
N THR A 10 11.02 -0.87 0.29
CA THR A 10 9.64 -0.36 0.23
C THR A 10 8.85 -0.99 -0.92
N CYS A 11 9.46 -1.11 -2.09
CA CYS A 11 8.88 -1.82 -3.24
C CYS A 11 8.64 -3.31 -2.94
N ALA A 12 9.55 -3.98 -2.21
CA ALA A 12 9.35 -5.37 -1.82
C ALA A 12 8.14 -5.55 -0.90
N PHE A 13 7.91 -4.63 0.04
CA PHE A 13 6.71 -4.63 0.88
C PHE A 13 5.42 -4.41 0.07
N MET A 14 5.42 -3.44 -0.85
CA MET A 14 4.29 -3.23 -1.77
C MET A 14 3.99 -4.47 -2.63
N CYS A 15 5.03 -5.15 -3.12
CA CYS A 15 4.89 -6.40 -3.87
C CYS A 15 4.33 -7.53 -2.98
N ALA A 16 4.79 -7.65 -1.74
CA ALA A 16 4.27 -8.63 -0.80
C ALA A 16 2.76 -8.43 -0.56
N ASP A 17 2.31 -7.18 -0.38
CA ASP A 17 0.89 -6.90 -0.20
C ASP A 17 0.04 -7.22 -1.43
N ILE A 18 0.53 -6.91 -2.64
CA ILE A 18 -0.15 -7.29 -3.89
C ILE A 18 -0.31 -8.82 -3.95
N VAL A 19 0.74 -9.56 -3.61
CA VAL A 19 0.70 -11.03 -3.62
C VAL A 19 -0.27 -11.55 -2.56
N THR A 20 -0.21 -11.07 -1.32
CA THR A 20 -1.12 -11.53 -0.27
C THR A 20 -2.57 -11.15 -0.53
N GLY A 21 -2.84 -9.94 -1.06
CA GLY A 21 -4.17 -9.52 -1.46
C GLY A 21 -4.75 -10.34 -2.61
N PHE A 22 -3.89 -10.73 -3.57
CA PHE A 22 -4.30 -11.65 -4.63
C PHE A 22 -4.61 -13.06 -4.09
N LEU A 23 -3.76 -13.60 -3.21
CA LEU A 23 -3.99 -14.90 -2.58
C LEU A 23 -5.29 -14.92 -1.77
N LYS A 24 -5.57 -13.84 -1.03
CA LYS A 24 -6.83 -13.65 -0.30
C LYS A 24 -8.03 -13.74 -1.26
N ALA A 25 -8.04 -12.92 -2.31
CA ALA A 25 -9.15 -12.89 -3.27
C ALA A 25 -9.31 -14.24 -4.00
N TRP A 26 -8.21 -14.93 -4.27
CA TRP A 26 -8.25 -16.25 -4.89
C TRP A 26 -8.84 -17.31 -3.96
N GLN A 27 -8.42 -17.36 -2.69
CA GLN A 27 -8.98 -18.27 -1.69
C GLN A 27 -10.48 -18.02 -1.47
N ALA A 28 -10.91 -16.76 -1.51
CA ALA A 28 -12.32 -16.37 -1.41
C ALA A 28 -13.14 -16.64 -2.68
N HIS A 29 -12.51 -17.10 -3.78
CA HIS A 29 -13.11 -17.22 -5.11
C HIS A 29 -13.76 -15.91 -5.63
N ASP A 30 -13.31 -14.75 -5.15
CA ASP A 30 -13.85 -13.43 -5.46
C ASP A 30 -12.77 -12.51 -6.07
N ILE A 31 -12.18 -12.97 -7.18
CA ILE A 31 -11.19 -12.17 -7.91
C ILE A 31 -11.91 -11.09 -8.72
N GLN A 32 -12.05 -9.90 -8.12
CA GLN A 32 -12.59 -8.75 -8.81
C GLN A 32 -11.48 -7.90 -9.44
N SER A 33 -11.41 -7.90 -10.77
CA SER A 33 -10.42 -7.11 -11.53
C SER A 33 -10.48 -5.61 -11.18
N ARG A 34 -11.66 -5.08 -10.86
CA ARG A 34 -11.83 -3.69 -10.43
C ARG A 34 -11.13 -3.41 -9.10
N ALA A 35 -11.30 -4.29 -8.11
CA ALA A 35 -10.65 -4.18 -6.80
C ALA A 35 -9.13 -4.30 -6.90
N LEU A 36 -8.63 -5.30 -7.64
CA LEU A 36 -7.20 -5.48 -7.88
C LEU A 36 -6.57 -4.26 -8.59
N ARG A 37 -7.25 -3.70 -9.58
CA ARG A 37 -6.79 -2.50 -10.28
C ARG A 37 -6.78 -1.27 -9.36
N ALA A 38 -7.80 -1.11 -8.53
CA ALA A 38 -7.86 -0.01 -7.55
C ALA A 38 -6.70 -0.10 -6.54
N GLY A 39 -6.43 -1.29 -5.99
CA GLY A 39 -5.29 -1.53 -5.10
C GLY A 39 -3.94 -1.23 -5.78
N LEU A 40 -3.77 -1.63 -7.05
CA LEU A 40 -2.56 -1.33 -7.80
C LEU A 40 -2.36 0.18 -8.05
N PHE A 41 -3.43 0.92 -8.37
CA PHE A 41 -3.34 2.38 -8.53
C PHE A 41 -3.00 3.09 -7.23
N HIS A 42 -3.50 2.60 -6.09
CA HIS A 42 -3.13 3.14 -4.78
C HIS A 42 -1.62 2.99 -4.53
N LYS A 43 -1.05 1.82 -4.83
CA LYS A 43 0.40 1.58 -4.73
C LYS A 43 1.22 2.36 -5.76
N ALA A 44 0.69 2.56 -6.96
CA ALA A 44 1.31 3.44 -7.95
C ALA A 44 1.39 4.90 -7.45
N ALA A 45 0.40 5.36 -6.69
CA ALA A 45 0.46 6.67 -6.05
C ALA A 45 1.59 6.75 -5.01
N PHE A 46 1.85 5.70 -4.24
CA PHE A 46 3.01 5.63 -3.33
C PHE A 46 4.34 5.77 -4.07
N LEU A 47 4.50 5.12 -5.23
CA LEU A 47 5.67 5.33 -6.09
C LEU A 47 5.79 6.79 -6.56
N GLY A 48 4.67 7.44 -6.88
CA GLY A 48 4.63 8.87 -7.19
C GLY A 48 5.13 9.74 -6.05
N VAL A 49 4.69 9.47 -4.82
CA VAL A 49 5.12 10.22 -3.62
C VAL A 49 6.61 10.00 -3.32
N ILE A 50 7.13 8.77 -3.49
CA ILE A 50 8.58 8.50 -3.41
C ILE A 50 9.34 9.31 -4.46
N GLY A 51 8.82 9.37 -5.70
CA GLY A 51 9.39 10.17 -6.78
C GLY A 51 9.46 11.66 -6.43
N ILE A 52 8.38 12.21 -5.87
CA ILE A 52 8.35 13.61 -5.41
C ILE A 52 9.36 13.83 -4.29
N ALA A 53 9.43 12.95 -3.29
CA ALA A 53 10.41 13.05 -2.20
C ALA A 53 11.86 13.10 -2.72
N GLN A 54 12.18 12.25 -3.69
CA GLN A 54 13.49 12.22 -4.34
C GLN A 54 13.77 13.52 -5.13
N LEU A 55 12.77 14.08 -5.81
CA LEU A 55 12.90 15.36 -6.49
C LEU A 55 13.09 16.51 -5.50
N THR A 56 12.45 16.46 -4.34
CA THR A 56 12.61 17.46 -3.27
C THR A 56 14.03 17.42 -2.69
N GLU A 57 14.55 16.23 -2.36
CA GLU A 57 15.93 16.09 -1.88
C GLU A 57 16.95 16.52 -2.96
N LEU A 58 16.68 16.22 -4.23
CA LEU A 58 17.51 16.70 -5.34
C LEU A 58 17.48 18.22 -5.48
N ALA A 59 16.30 18.85 -5.33
CA ALA A 59 16.17 20.29 -5.39
C ALA A 59 16.94 20.96 -4.23
N ALA A 60 16.87 20.41 -3.02
CA ALA A 60 17.65 20.88 -1.88
C ALA A 60 19.17 20.78 -2.10
N ASP A 61 19.63 19.67 -2.68
CA ASP A 61 21.06 19.48 -3.00
C ASP A 61 21.57 20.45 -4.08
N LYS A 62 20.70 20.88 -5.01
CA LYS A 62 21.07 21.72 -6.16
C LYS A 62 20.79 23.20 -5.98
N ILE A 63 19.88 23.58 -5.10
CA ILE A 63 19.43 24.96 -4.90
C ILE A 63 19.91 25.43 -3.53
N PRO A 64 20.95 26.28 -3.45
CA PRO A 64 21.57 26.68 -2.17
C PRO A 64 20.64 27.40 -1.19
N GLN A 65 19.54 27.97 -1.67
CA GLN A 65 18.53 28.64 -0.83
C GLN A 65 17.57 27.65 -0.13
N ILE A 66 17.62 26.37 -0.50
CA ILE A 66 16.80 25.32 0.08
C ILE A 66 17.66 24.51 1.03
N GLU A 67 17.59 24.82 2.32
CA GLU A 67 18.25 24.07 3.37
C GLU A 67 17.30 22.98 3.88
N LEU A 68 17.65 21.72 3.61
CA LEU A 68 16.85 20.55 3.96
C LEU A 68 17.76 19.51 4.61
N ASP A 69 17.68 19.39 5.93
CA ASP A 69 18.52 18.49 6.76
C ASP A 69 17.76 17.20 7.17
N VAL A 70 16.57 16.98 6.61
CA VAL A 70 15.72 15.84 6.95
C VAL A 70 15.69 14.84 5.79
N PRO A 71 15.89 13.53 6.04
CA PRO A 71 15.80 12.50 5.00
C PRO A 71 14.33 12.23 4.64
N ILE A 72 13.75 13.09 3.80
CA ILE A 72 12.34 13.04 3.36
C ILE A 72 12.02 11.66 2.75
N THR A 73 12.85 11.18 1.82
CA THR A 73 12.62 9.89 1.17
C THR A 73 12.60 8.76 2.18
N GLY A 74 13.50 8.80 3.16
CA GLY A 74 13.55 7.82 4.26
C GLY A 74 12.26 7.83 5.08
N GLY A 75 11.78 9.02 5.46
CA GLY A 75 10.53 9.18 6.20
C GLY A 75 9.30 8.67 5.43
N ILE A 76 9.18 9.02 4.15
CA ILE A 76 8.09 8.55 3.28
C ILE A 76 8.13 7.04 3.11
N CYS A 77 9.30 6.46 2.86
CA CYS A 77 9.46 5.02 2.73
C CYS A 77 9.09 4.29 4.03
N ALA A 78 9.50 4.80 5.19
CA ALA A 78 9.14 4.22 6.48
C ALA A 78 7.61 4.23 6.69
N TYR A 79 6.93 5.32 6.36
CA TYR A 79 5.47 5.40 6.39
C TYR A 79 4.79 4.36 5.49
N ILE A 80 5.27 4.22 4.25
CA ILE A 80 4.74 3.24 3.30
C ILE A 80 4.97 1.82 3.81
N ILE A 81 6.18 1.48 4.28
CA ILE A 81 6.48 0.15 4.83
C ILE A 81 5.54 -0.20 5.98
N LEU A 82 5.28 0.72 6.91
CA LEU A 82 4.35 0.48 8.02
C LEU A 82 2.92 0.23 7.52
N THR A 83 2.48 1.00 6.51
CA THR A 83 1.16 0.83 5.89
C THR A 83 1.04 -0.54 5.21
N GLU A 84 2.06 -0.93 4.45
CA GLU A 84 2.11 -2.23 3.75
C GLU A 84 2.19 -3.42 4.72
N ILE A 85 2.86 -3.27 5.87
CA ILE A 85 2.86 -4.29 6.93
C ILE A 85 1.43 -4.53 7.42
N VAL A 86 0.66 -3.47 7.69
CA VAL A 86 -0.73 -3.60 8.15
C VAL A 86 -1.57 -4.34 7.09
N SER A 87 -1.49 -3.92 5.83
CA SER A 87 -2.23 -4.55 4.72
C SER A 87 -1.87 -6.04 4.53
N VAL A 88 -0.58 -6.39 4.61
CA VAL A 88 -0.13 -7.79 4.52
C VAL A 88 -0.70 -8.61 5.67
N LEU A 89 -0.67 -8.08 6.89
CA LEU A 89 -1.20 -8.80 8.05
C LEU A 89 -2.71 -9.04 7.93
N GLU A 90 -3.48 -8.05 7.46
CA GLU A 90 -4.91 -8.21 7.19
C GLU A 90 -5.18 -9.30 6.15
N ASN A 91 -4.44 -9.28 5.04
CA ASN A 91 -4.56 -10.30 4.01
C ASN A 91 -4.21 -11.70 4.54
N LEU A 92 -3.16 -11.82 5.37
CA LEU A 92 -2.75 -13.10 5.97
C LEU A 92 -3.76 -13.63 7.01
N ARG A 93 -4.39 -12.75 7.80
CA ARG A 93 -5.47 -13.16 8.72
C ARG A 93 -6.65 -13.75 7.97
N ASP A 94 -7.05 -13.10 6.88
CA ASP A 94 -8.19 -13.55 6.08
C ASP A 94 -7.88 -14.89 5.38
N ILE A 95 -6.62 -15.12 5.01
CA ILE A 95 -6.13 -16.39 4.46
C ILE A 95 -6.07 -17.49 5.53
N ASN A 96 -5.49 -17.18 6.69
CA ASN A 96 -5.30 -18.12 7.79
C ASN A 96 -5.62 -17.44 9.14
N PRO A 97 -6.83 -17.67 9.69
CA PRO A 97 -7.28 -17.07 10.94
C PRO A 97 -6.42 -17.43 12.16
N ASP A 98 -5.68 -18.54 12.12
CA ASP A 98 -4.82 -19.00 13.22
C ASP A 98 -3.61 -18.05 13.47
N ILE A 99 -3.33 -17.15 12.52
CA ILE A 99 -2.33 -16.09 12.66
C ILE A 99 -2.82 -14.94 13.58
N GLY A 100 -4.09 -14.95 14.00
CA GLY A 100 -4.81 -13.86 14.68
C GLY A 100 -4.31 -13.40 16.06
N GLY A 101 -3.24 -13.97 16.61
CA GLY A 101 -2.70 -13.61 17.93
C GLY A 101 -2.17 -12.17 18.03
N VAL A 102 -1.58 -11.63 16.95
CA VAL A 102 -1.04 -10.25 16.91
C VAL A 102 -2.04 -9.24 16.33
N LEU A 103 -2.95 -9.69 15.46
CA LEU A 103 -3.81 -8.80 14.67
C LEU A 103 -5.13 -8.40 15.34
N ASN A 104 -5.59 -9.15 16.36
CA ASN A 104 -6.76 -8.77 17.18
C ASN A 104 -6.60 -7.43 17.93
N ARG A 105 -5.45 -6.75 17.79
CA ARG A 105 -5.15 -5.43 18.33
C ARG A 105 -5.28 -4.29 17.33
N PHE A 106 -5.50 -4.57 16.04
CA PHE A 106 -5.61 -3.56 14.97
C PHE A 106 -7.04 -3.53 14.40
N PRO A 107 -7.64 -2.33 14.23
CA PRO A 107 -8.97 -2.19 13.62
C PRO A 107 -8.92 -2.59 12.14
N ALA A 108 -9.98 -3.24 11.64
CA ALA A 108 -10.08 -3.65 10.25
C ALA A 108 -10.13 -2.45 9.29
N HIS A 109 -9.38 -2.50 8.20
CA HIS A 109 -9.41 -1.47 7.16
C HIS A 109 -10.77 -1.45 6.42
N PRO A 110 -11.42 -0.29 6.24
CA PRO A 110 -12.78 -0.18 5.67
C PRO A 110 -12.95 -0.61 4.19
N SER A 111 -11.91 -1.09 3.52
CA SER A 111 -11.99 -1.45 2.09
C SER A 111 -12.72 -2.77 1.81
N ASP A 112 -13.15 -3.49 2.85
CA ASP A 112 -13.94 -4.72 2.73
C ASP A 112 -15.47 -4.48 2.81
N GLU A 113 -15.95 -3.22 2.77
CA GLU A 113 -17.38 -2.97 2.56
C GLU A 113 -17.78 -3.41 1.14
N PRO A 114 -18.77 -4.31 1.00
CA PRO A 114 -19.28 -4.70 -0.31
C PRO A 114 -19.77 -3.45 -1.03
N THR A 115 -19.17 -3.11 -2.18
CA THR A 115 -19.71 -2.08 -3.06
C THR A 115 -21.07 -2.55 -3.56
N ASP A 116 -22.13 -1.99 -2.96
CA ASP A 116 -23.57 -2.06 -3.24
C ASP A 116 -24.16 -3.31 -3.94
N PRO A 117 -25.29 -3.86 -3.45
CA PRO A 117 -26.03 -4.89 -4.17
C PRO A 117 -26.46 -4.39 -5.56
N PRO A 118 -26.58 -5.28 -6.57
CA PRO A 118 -26.89 -4.90 -7.94
C PRO A 118 -28.17 -4.05 -7.99
N GLN A 119 -28.05 -2.86 -8.59
CA GLN A 119 -29.21 -2.01 -8.88
C GLN A 119 -30.22 -2.83 -9.68
N LYS A 120 -31.42 -2.95 -9.12
CA LYS A 120 -32.57 -3.61 -9.74
C LYS A 120 -32.81 -2.94 -11.11
N PRO A 121 -33.05 -3.70 -12.19
CA PRO A 121 -33.29 -3.09 -13.49
C PRO A 121 -34.48 -2.16 -13.40
N ASP A 122 -34.29 -0.92 -13.87
CA ASP A 122 -35.37 0.04 -14.05
C ASP A 122 -36.45 -0.64 -14.90
N LYS A 123 -37.61 -0.85 -14.29
CA LYS A 123 -38.79 -1.33 -14.98
C LYS A 123 -39.41 -0.13 -15.68
N GLU A 124 -39.30 -0.15 -17.02
CA GLU A 124 -40.06 0.59 -18.05
C GLU A 124 -40.28 2.09 -17.89
#